data_AF-A0A7W6Q3I6-F1
#
_entry.id   AF-A0A7W6Q3I6-F1
#
_cell.length_a   1.000
_cell.length_b   1.000
_cell.length_c   1.000
_cell.angle_alpha   90.00
_cell.angle_beta   90.00
_cell.angle_gamma   90.00
#
_symmetry.space_group_name_H-M   'P 1'
#
loop_
_entity.id
_entity.type
_entity.pdbx_description
1 polymer ?
#
loop_
_entity_poly.entity_id
_entity_poly.type
_entity_poly.pdbx_seq_one_letter_code
_entity_poly.pdbx_strand_id
1 'polypeptide(L)'
;MDINLLVKITSRAWSLTILARIHRGTPARQAALLADTGAGRTAFAASLKHLIDLGMLERNPGHGHPLRPEYRLTAIGEKAAAMADRIKAIAPETSLLRRSWTVPVLAVSGTPKHYSQVKGALGPITDRALSQSLKQLHDARWIEREINTHTTPPRVSYCAVGPGRQIYRAAGLEAQG
;
A
#
# COMPACT_ATOMS: atom_id res chain seq x y z
N MET A 1 9.28 9.14 0.29
CA MET A 1 7.91 9.15 -0.33
C MET A 1 6.92 9.68 0.69
N ASP A 2 5.91 10.46 0.28
CA ASP A 2 4.90 11.02 1.21
C ASP A 2 3.63 10.15 1.34
N ILE A 3 2.82 10.46 2.37
CA ILE A 3 1.59 9.72 2.70
C ILE A 3 0.50 9.85 1.63
N ASN A 4 0.40 10.99 0.94
CA ASN A 4 -0.63 11.22 -0.08
C ASN A 4 -0.41 10.31 -1.29
N LEU A 5 0.86 10.16 -1.71
CA LEU A 5 1.20 9.24 -2.78
C LEU A 5 0.94 7.79 -2.39
N LEU A 6 1.26 7.40 -1.15
CA LEU A 6 0.98 6.06 -0.63
C LEU A 6 -0.52 5.74 -0.67
N VAL A 7 -1.37 6.66 -0.19
CA VAL A 7 -2.83 6.54 -0.26
C VAL A 7 -3.31 6.36 -1.70
N LYS A 8 -2.77 7.15 -2.64
CA LYS A 8 -3.10 7.02 -4.07
C LYS A 8 -2.69 5.66 -4.62
N ILE A 9 -1.49 5.18 -4.34
CA ILE A 9 -1.01 3.87 -4.81
C ILE A 9 -1.93 2.76 -4.29
N THR A 10 -2.25 2.76 -3.00
CA THR A 10 -3.01 1.66 -2.36
C THR A 10 -4.50 1.72 -2.65
N SER A 11 -5.02 2.80 -3.23
CA SER A 11 -6.44 2.97 -3.55
C SER A 11 -7.01 1.88 -4.48
N ARG A 12 -6.16 1.22 -5.29
CA ARG A 12 -6.54 0.07 -6.12
C ARG A 12 -5.92 -1.23 -5.61
N ALA A 13 -6.76 -2.25 -5.49
CA ALA A 13 -6.45 -3.53 -4.84
C ALA A 13 -5.21 -4.26 -5.39
N TRP A 14 -4.89 -4.08 -6.68
CA TRP A 14 -3.78 -4.78 -7.32
C TRP A 14 -2.56 -3.91 -7.58
N SER A 15 -2.58 -2.61 -7.25
CA SER A 15 -1.45 -1.70 -7.48
C SER A 15 -0.15 -2.20 -6.85
N LEU A 16 -0.17 -2.52 -5.56
CA LEU A 16 1.02 -3.02 -4.85
C LEU A 16 1.52 -4.33 -5.46
N THR A 17 0.62 -5.25 -5.78
CA THR A 17 0.99 -6.53 -6.37
C THR A 17 1.63 -6.33 -7.75
N ILE A 18 1.03 -5.51 -8.63
CA ILE A 18 1.57 -5.22 -9.96
C ILE A 18 2.98 -4.63 -9.84
N LEU A 19 3.15 -3.60 -9.01
CA LEU A 19 4.43 -2.95 -8.79
C LEU A 19 5.49 -3.94 -8.25
N ALA A 20 5.14 -4.75 -7.25
CA ALA A 20 6.04 -5.76 -6.68
C ALA A 20 6.45 -6.83 -7.70
N ARG A 21 5.52 -7.28 -8.56
CA ARG A 21 5.82 -8.28 -9.60
C ARG A 21 6.77 -7.75 -10.66
N ILE A 22 6.57 -6.51 -11.11
CA ILE A 22 7.50 -5.86 -12.05
C ILE A 22 8.89 -5.73 -11.40
N HIS A 23 8.96 -5.31 -10.13
CA HIS A 23 10.22 -5.21 -9.39
C HIS A 23 10.98 -6.56 -9.33
N ARG A 24 10.26 -7.67 -9.19
CA ARG A 24 10.82 -9.04 -9.19
C ARG A 24 11.17 -9.58 -10.57
N GLY A 25 11.01 -8.79 -11.62
CA GLY A 25 11.38 -9.16 -12.99
C GLY A 25 10.26 -9.78 -13.82
N THR A 26 9.01 -9.81 -13.35
CA THR A 26 7.88 -10.21 -14.22
C THR A 26 7.80 -9.22 -15.39
N PRO A 27 7.84 -9.67 -16.65
CA PRO A 27 7.76 -8.78 -17.79
C PRO A 27 6.50 -7.93 -17.70
N ALA A 28 6.65 -6.61 -17.79
CA ALA A 28 5.54 -5.65 -17.69
C ALA A 28 4.68 -5.62 -18.97
N ARG A 29 4.22 -6.80 -19.40
CA ARG A 29 3.20 -7.05 -20.43
C ARG A 29 1.90 -7.40 -19.73
N GLN A 30 0.78 -6.90 -20.23
CA GLN A 30 -0.52 -7.12 -19.57
C GLN A 30 -0.82 -8.61 -19.33
N ALA A 31 -0.58 -9.48 -20.32
CA ALA A 31 -0.83 -10.92 -20.17
C ALA A 31 0.07 -11.59 -19.12
N ALA A 32 1.35 -11.24 -19.06
CA ALA A 32 2.31 -11.82 -18.11
C ALA A 32 1.99 -11.39 -16.67
N LEU A 33 1.73 -10.09 -16.47
CA LEU A 33 1.34 -9.56 -15.16
C LEU A 33 -0.02 -10.10 -14.71
N LEU A 34 -0.99 -10.23 -15.60
CA LEU A 34 -2.29 -10.79 -15.26
C LEU A 34 -2.16 -12.25 -14.76
N ALA A 35 -1.36 -13.07 -15.45
CA ALA A 35 -1.09 -14.44 -15.07
C ALA A 35 -0.36 -14.55 -13.71
N ASP A 36 0.67 -13.71 -13.49
CA ASP A 36 1.51 -13.75 -12.29
C ASP A 36 0.84 -13.13 -11.06
N THR A 37 -0.07 -12.17 -11.26
CA THR A 37 -0.82 -11.57 -10.15
C THR A 37 -2.03 -12.40 -9.71
N GLY A 38 -2.60 -13.24 -10.59
CA GLY A 38 -3.84 -13.97 -10.32
C GLY A 38 -5.08 -13.06 -10.21
N ALA A 39 -4.99 -11.82 -10.71
CA ALA A 39 -6.06 -10.83 -10.62
C ALA A 39 -7.18 -11.11 -11.62
N GLY A 40 -8.43 -10.80 -11.25
CA GLY A 40 -9.52 -10.72 -12.22
C GLY A 40 -9.25 -9.60 -13.25
N ARG A 41 -9.53 -9.86 -14.54
CA ARG A 41 -9.19 -8.95 -15.66
C ARG A 41 -9.60 -7.50 -15.43
N THR A 42 -10.83 -7.27 -14.99
CA THR A 42 -11.37 -5.92 -14.75
C THR A 42 -10.62 -5.19 -13.63
N ALA A 43 -10.37 -5.87 -12.50
CA ALA A 43 -9.67 -5.27 -11.37
C ALA A 43 -8.19 -5.03 -11.67
N PHE A 44 -7.57 -5.91 -12.46
CA PHE A 44 -6.22 -5.74 -12.98
C PHE A 44 -6.13 -4.51 -13.88
N ALA A 45 -6.97 -4.42 -14.91
CA ALA A 45 -6.97 -3.32 -15.87
C ALA A 45 -7.19 -1.97 -15.18
N ALA A 46 -8.12 -1.91 -14.22
CA ALA A 46 -8.35 -0.71 -13.41
C ALA A 46 -7.12 -0.30 -12.58
N SER A 47 -6.39 -1.27 -12.01
CA SER A 47 -5.18 -0.99 -11.23
C SER A 47 -4.01 -0.58 -12.10
N LEU A 48 -3.83 -1.24 -13.26
CA LEU A 48 -2.79 -0.89 -14.23
C LEU A 48 -3.00 0.52 -14.78
N LYS A 49 -4.22 0.84 -15.25
CA LYS A 49 -4.57 2.19 -15.71
C LYS A 49 -4.29 3.23 -14.64
N HIS A 50 -4.67 2.95 -13.40
CA HIS A 50 -4.42 3.85 -12.27
C HIS A 50 -2.93 4.11 -12.03
N LEU A 51 -2.08 3.09 -12.13
CA LEU A 51 -0.63 3.25 -12.02
C LEU A 51 -0.03 4.09 -13.18
N ILE A 52 -0.59 3.97 -14.39
CA ILE A 52 -0.22 4.81 -15.53
C ILE A 52 -0.65 6.25 -15.30
N ASP A 53 -1.89 6.47 -14.85
CA ASP A 53 -2.43 7.81 -14.57
C ASP A 53 -1.66 8.51 -13.42
N LEU A 54 -1.07 7.74 -12.48
CA LEU A 54 -0.16 8.25 -11.45
C LEU A 54 1.28 8.48 -11.94
N GLY A 55 1.60 8.16 -13.20
CA GLY A 55 2.93 8.28 -13.76
C GLY A 55 3.95 7.27 -13.19
N MET A 56 3.50 6.16 -12.60
CA MET A 56 4.37 5.08 -12.12
C MET A 56 4.83 4.16 -13.25
N LEU A 57 3.97 4.03 -14.26
CA LEU A 57 4.19 3.22 -15.44
C LEU A 57 3.94 4.07 -16.67
N GLU A 58 4.72 3.84 -17.72
CA GLU A 58 4.50 4.43 -19.02
C GLU A 58 4.64 3.38 -20.12
N ARG A 59 4.01 3.62 -21.27
CA ARG A 59 4.17 2.76 -22.44
C ARG A 59 5.63 2.74 -22.85
N ASN A 60 6.15 1.55 -23.10
CA ASN A 60 7.50 1.41 -23.62
C ASN A 60 7.50 1.78 -25.11
N PRO A 61 8.24 2.83 -25.53
CA PRO A 61 8.21 3.31 -26.92
C PRO A 61 8.95 2.41 -27.91
N GLY A 62 9.54 1.30 -27.45
CA GLY A 62 10.54 0.55 -28.20
C GLY A 62 10.10 0.02 -29.58
N HIS A 63 10.92 0.30 -30.59
CA HIS A 63 10.93 -0.39 -31.88
C HIS A 63 11.99 -1.51 -31.90
N GLY A 64 11.67 -2.65 -32.51
CA GLY A 64 12.59 -3.76 -32.80
C GLY A 64 12.40 -5.03 -31.93
N HIS A 65 12.60 -6.19 -32.57
CA HIS A 65 12.51 -7.54 -31.98
C HIS A 65 13.77 -7.98 -31.20
N PRO A 66 13.65 -8.88 -30.19
CA PRO A 66 12.43 -9.58 -29.74
C PRO A 66 11.76 -8.97 -28.48
N LEU A 67 10.57 -9.51 -28.12
CA LEU A 67 9.54 -9.01 -27.18
C LEU A 67 10.03 -8.11 -26.03
N ARG A 68 9.86 -6.79 -26.19
CA ARG A 68 10.05 -5.82 -25.10
C ARG A 68 8.85 -5.82 -24.13
N PRO A 69 9.05 -5.38 -22.87
CA PRO A 69 7.95 -5.04 -21.98
C PRO A 69 7.02 -4.01 -22.65
N GLU A 70 5.70 -4.16 -22.47
CA GLU A 70 4.70 -3.22 -23.00
C GLU A 70 4.71 -1.91 -22.21
N TYR A 71 4.96 -2.00 -20.91
CA TYR A 71 5.12 -0.90 -19.98
C TYR A 71 6.52 -0.92 -19.36
N ARG A 72 6.98 0.24 -18.89
CA ARG A 72 8.19 0.36 -18.06
C ARG A 72 7.90 1.20 -16.82
N LEU A 73 8.63 0.94 -15.73
CA LEU A 73 8.59 1.78 -14.55
C LEU A 73 9.25 3.13 -14.88
N THR A 74 8.63 4.21 -14.41
CA THR A 74 9.28 5.52 -14.36
C THR A 74 10.20 5.59 -13.14
N ALA A 75 10.96 6.67 -12.99
CA ALA A 75 11.81 6.86 -11.81
C ALA A 75 11.04 6.84 -10.47
N ILE A 76 9.81 7.35 -10.45
CA ILE A 76 8.94 7.28 -9.27
C ILE A 76 8.32 5.88 -9.13
N GLY A 77 8.01 5.23 -10.25
CA GLY A 77 7.58 3.84 -10.32
C GLY A 77 8.57 2.88 -9.69
N GLU A 78 9.87 3.01 -9.99
CA GLU A 78 10.92 2.16 -9.41
C GLU A 78 10.95 2.23 -7.88
N LYS A 79 10.88 3.45 -7.31
CA LYS A 79 10.82 3.63 -5.86
C LYS A 79 9.56 3.01 -5.26
N ALA A 80 8.42 3.20 -5.89
CA ALA A 80 7.15 2.62 -5.48
C ALA A 80 7.16 1.09 -5.59
N ALA A 81 7.81 0.54 -6.61
CA ALA A 81 7.94 -0.89 -6.85
C ALA A 81 8.82 -1.59 -5.81
N ALA A 82 9.97 -1.00 -5.49
CA ALA A 82 10.83 -1.49 -4.40
C ALA A 82 10.13 -1.42 -3.02
N MET A 83 9.34 -0.37 -2.76
CA MET A 83 8.51 -0.32 -1.54
C MET A 83 7.41 -1.39 -1.55
N ALA A 84 6.68 -1.52 -2.66
CA ALA A 84 5.61 -2.49 -2.78
C ALA A 84 6.12 -3.92 -2.60
N ASP A 85 7.30 -4.24 -3.13
CA ASP A 85 7.95 -5.52 -2.95
C ASP A 85 8.27 -5.82 -1.48
N ARG A 86 8.92 -4.88 -0.78
CA ARG A 86 9.20 -5.01 0.67
C ARG A 86 7.93 -5.24 1.49
N ILE A 87 6.85 -4.51 1.19
CA ILE A 87 5.56 -4.68 1.86
C ILE A 87 4.96 -6.06 1.57
N LYS A 88 4.96 -6.48 0.30
CA LYS A 88 4.41 -7.78 -0.13
C LYS A 88 5.18 -8.96 0.45
N ALA A 89 6.49 -8.82 0.69
CA ALA A 89 7.31 -9.87 1.31
C ALA A 89 6.90 -10.19 2.76
N ILE A 90 6.34 -9.22 3.49
CA ILE A 90 5.93 -9.40 4.89
C ILE A 90 4.66 -10.26 5.01
N ALA A 91 3.74 -10.13 4.05
CA ALA A 91 2.47 -10.85 4.07
C ALA A 91 1.97 -11.13 2.63
N PRO A 92 2.59 -12.08 1.90
CA PRO A 92 2.35 -12.26 0.47
C PRO A 92 0.91 -12.66 0.12
N GLU A 93 0.28 -13.51 0.93
CA GLU A 93 -1.03 -14.10 0.63
C GLU A 93 -2.22 -13.35 1.26
N THR A 94 -1.97 -12.29 2.02
CA THR A 94 -3.06 -11.63 2.75
C THR A 94 -3.92 -10.75 1.85
N SER A 95 -5.24 -10.88 2.01
CA SER A 95 -6.21 -9.98 1.40
C SER A 95 -6.21 -8.59 2.03
N LEU A 96 -5.64 -8.43 3.24
CA LEU A 96 -5.55 -7.13 3.92
C LEU A 96 -4.76 -6.11 3.11
N LEU A 97 -3.65 -6.51 2.48
CA LEU A 97 -2.84 -5.62 1.65
C LEU A 97 -3.56 -5.13 0.38
N ARG A 98 -4.68 -5.76 0.00
CA ARG A 98 -5.53 -5.31 -1.12
C ARG A 98 -6.56 -4.25 -0.69
N ARG A 99 -6.72 -3.99 0.61
CA ARG A 99 -7.62 -2.94 1.11
C ARG A 99 -6.93 -1.59 1.06
N SER A 100 -7.66 -0.59 0.61
CA SER A 100 -7.12 0.74 0.29
C SER A 100 -6.42 1.44 1.45
N TRP A 101 -6.86 1.17 2.68
CA TRP A 101 -6.42 1.88 3.88
C TRP A 101 -5.50 1.06 4.79
N THR A 102 -5.27 -0.23 4.53
CA THR A 102 -4.42 -1.08 5.39
C THR A 102 -3.00 -0.52 5.49
N VAL A 103 -2.33 -0.32 4.36
CA VAL A 103 -0.95 0.16 4.35
C VAL A 103 -0.85 1.63 4.81
N PRO A 104 -1.69 2.57 4.35
CA PRO A 104 -1.66 3.95 4.86
C PRO A 104 -1.85 4.06 6.37
N VAL A 105 -2.85 3.35 6.93
CA VAL A 105 -3.12 3.38 8.38
C VAL A 105 -1.91 2.87 9.16
N LEU A 106 -1.28 1.78 8.71
CA LEU A 106 -0.05 1.28 9.33
C LEU A 106 1.11 2.27 9.21
N ALA A 107 1.27 2.90 8.04
CA ALA A 107 2.37 3.82 7.76
C ALA A 107 2.33 5.08 8.66
N VAL A 108 1.16 5.49 9.15
CA VAL A 108 1.03 6.61 10.08
C VAL A 108 0.97 6.20 11.56
N SER A 109 0.85 4.90 11.88
CA SER A 109 0.62 4.40 13.24
C SER A 109 1.87 3.74 13.85
N GLY A 110 3.07 4.14 13.44
CA GLY A 110 4.33 3.56 13.94
C GLY A 110 4.59 3.81 15.43
N THR A 111 3.95 4.82 16.02
CA THR A 111 3.95 5.11 17.46
C THR A 111 2.50 5.15 17.95
N PRO A 112 2.24 5.02 19.26
CA PRO A 112 0.89 5.16 19.80
C PRO A 112 0.25 6.48 19.39
N LYS A 113 -0.88 6.42 18.70
CA LYS A 113 -1.65 7.59 18.24
C LYS A 113 -3.13 7.46 18.54
N HIS A 114 -3.77 8.58 18.86
CA HIS A 114 -5.22 8.66 18.99
C HIS A 114 -5.91 8.62 17.63
N TYR A 115 -7.20 8.28 17.64
CA TYR A 115 -8.02 8.20 16.43
C TYR A 115 -7.95 9.46 15.56
N SER A 116 -8.07 10.65 16.17
CA SER A 116 -8.02 11.93 15.46
C SER A 116 -6.66 12.21 14.81
N GLN A 117 -5.56 11.77 15.45
CA GLN A 117 -4.20 11.92 14.90
C GLN A 117 -3.98 10.99 13.71
N VAL A 118 -4.48 9.74 13.77
CA VAL A 118 -4.44 8.81 12.63
C VAL A 118 -5.28 9.35 11.49
N LYS A 119 -6.51 9.83 11.77
CA LYS A 119 -7.40 10.43 10.77
C LYS A 119 -6.76 11.64 10.08
N GLY A 120 -6.25 12.59 10.87
CA GLY A 120 -5.65 13.82 10.37
C GLY A 120 -4.44 13.57 9.47
N ALA A 121 -3.63 12.55 9.77
CA ALA A 121 -2.47 12.20 8.95
C ALA A 121 -2.83 11.55 7.59
N LEU A 122 -4.04 11.02 7.45
CA LEU A 122 -4.48 10.25 6.27
C LEU A 122 -5.31 11.06 5.28
N GLY A 123 -5.54 12.35 5.54
CA GLY A 123 -6.27 13.25 4.65
C GLY A 123 -7.71 12.78 4.39
N PRO A 124 -8.04 12.23 3.21
CA PRO A 124 -9.43 11.95 2.79
C PRO A 124 -10.11 10.74 3.44
N ILE A 125 -9.55 10.12 4.49
CA ILE A 125 -10.18 8.95 5.12
C ILE A 125 -11.46 9.35 5.87
N THR A 126 -12.54 8.61 5.63
CA THR A 126 -13.80 8.79 6.38
C THR A 126 -13.75 8.09 7.72
N ASP A 127 -14.57 8.52 8.69
CA ASP A 127 -14.62 7.86 10.01
C ASP A 127 -14.98 6.38 9.90
N ARG A 128 -15.94 6.05 9.02
CA ARG A 128 -16.32 4.67 8.75
C ARG A 128 -15.14 3.84 8.21
N ALA A 129 -14.40 4.38 7.23
CA ALA A 129 -13.27 3.69 6.64
C ALA A 129 -12.13 3.49 7.65
N LEU A 130 -11.84 4.51 8.47
CA LEU A 130 -10.82 4.43 9.51
C LEU A 130 -11.20 3.41 10.58
N SER A 131 -12.42 3.48 11.12
CA SER A 131 -12.90 2.56 12.15
C SER A 131 -12.90 1.11 11.66
N GLN A 132 -13.32 0.87 10.41
CA GLN A 132 -13.28 -0.47 9.82
C GLN A 132 -11.85 -0.97 9.64
N SER A 133 -10.94 -0.10 9.19
CA SER A 133 -9.53 -0.46 8.99
C SER A 133 -8.84 -0.79 10.30
N LEU A 134 -9.02 0.04 11.34
CA LEU A 134 -8.47 -0.20 12.67
C LEU A 134 -8.99 -1.50 13.28
N LYS A 135 -10.30 -1.78 13.17
CA LYS A 135 -10.88 -3.04 13.63
C LYS A 135 -10.24 -4.24 12.93
N GLN A 136 -10.19 -4.23 11.60
CA GLN A 136 -9.61 -5.33 10.81
C GLN A 136 -8.12 -5.55 11.12
N LEU A 137 -7.35 -4.47 11.28
CA LEU A 137 -5.93 -4.54 11.63
C LEU A 137 -5.74 -5.04 13.07
N HIS A 138 -6.63 -4.68 13.99
CA HIS A 138 -6.61 -5.19 15.34
C HIS A 138 -6.93 -6.70 15.39
N ASP A 139 -8.01 -7.12 14.72
CA ASP A 139 -8.40 -8.53 14.61
C ASP A 139 -7.27 -9.38 14.00
N ALA A 140 -6.50 -8.81 13.07
CA ALA A 140 -5.34 -9.44 12.45
C ALA A 140 -4.05 -9.37 13.28
N ARG A 141 -4.06 -8.72 14.46
CA ARG A 141 -2.88 -8.44 15.30
C ARG A 141 -1.78 -7.65 14.58
N TRP A 142 -2.17 -6.75 13.69
CA TRP A 142 -1.28 -5.81 12.99
C TRP A 142 -1.29 -4.42 13.62
N ILE A 143 -2.36 -4.11 14.37
CA ILE A 143 -2.44 -2.94 15.24
C ILE A 143 -2.85 -3.40 16.65
N GLU A 144 -2.18 -2.85 17.64
CA GLU A 144 -2.60 -2.93 19.03
C GLU A 144 -3.47 -1.73 19.36
N ARG A 145 -4.59 -1.99 20.03
CA ARG A 145 -5.50 -0.97 20.56
C ARG A 145 -5.38 -0.99 22.07
N GLU A 146 -4.79 0.07 22.62
CA GLU A 146 -4.60 0.21 24.07
C GLU A 146 -5.57 1.24 24.63
N ILE A 147 -6.15 0.95 25.79
CA ILE A 147 -6.97 1.91 26.55
C ILE A 147 -6.15 2.36 27.75
N ASN A 148 -5.69 3.61 27.73
CA ASN A 148 -5.07 4.20 28.91
C ASN A 148 -6.16 4.66 29.87
N THR A 149 -6.33 3.90 30.96
CA THR A 149 -7.28 4.18 32.05
C THR A 149 -6.73 5.12 33.13
N HIS A 150 -5.43 5.46 33.08
CA HIS A 150 -4.77 6.35 34.03
C HIS A 150 -4.98 7.83 33.71
N THR A 151 -5.58 8.14 32.56
CA THR A 151 -5.95 9.51 32.17
C THR A 151 -7.46 9.71 32.27
N THR A 152 -7.90 10.91 32.66
CA THR A 152 -9.33 11.30 32.66
C THR A 152 -9.59 12.31 31.54
N PRO A 153 -10.45 12.01 30.54
CA PRO A 153 -11.10 10.72 30.28
C PRO A 153 -10.12 9.64 29.78
N PRO A 154 -10.47 8.34 29.88
CA PRO A 154 -9.66 7.26 29.33
C PRO A 154 -9.40 7.48 27.84
N ARG A 155 -8.15 7.27 27.41
CA ARG A 155 -7.74 7.53 26.03
C ARG A 155 -7.38 6.24 25.30
N VAL A 156 -7.95 6.08 24.12
CA VAL A 156 -7.61 4.96 23.23
C VAL A 156 -6.43 5.37 22.35
N SER A 157 -5.43 4.51 22.26
CA SER A 157 -4.32 4.65 21.32
C SER A 157 -4.24 3.44 20.38
N TYR A 158 -3.67 3.67 19.21
CA TYR A 158 -3.45 2.66 18.19
C TYR A 158 -1.96 2.68 17.80
N CYS A 159 -1.33 1.51 17.79
CA CYS A 159 0.07 1.35 17.42
C CYS A 159 0.23 0.13 16.50
N ALA A 160 1.01 0.27 15.43
CA ALA A 160 1.35 -0.83 14.53
C ALA A 160 2.28 -1.82 15.26
N VAL A 161 1.90 -3.10 15.26
CA VAL A 161 2.61 -4.20 15.94
C VAL A 161 2.80 -5.39 14.99
N GLY A 162 3.67 -6.33 15.35
CA GLY A 162 3.90 -7.55 14.57
C GLY A 162 4.19 -7.26 13.08
N PRO A 163 3.48 -7.90 12.13
CA PRO A 163 3.59 -7.60 10.70
C PRO A 163 3.27 -6.14 10.35
N GLY A 164 2.35 -5.51 11.08
CA GLY A 164 2.00 -4.11 10.89
C GLY A 164 3.17 -3.16 11.14
N ARG A 165 4.00 -3.43 12.16
CA ARG A 165 5.24 -2.68 12.44
C ARG A 165 6.27 -2.85 11.33
N GLN A 166 6.37 -4.06 10.76
CA GLN A 166 7.26 -4.31 9.63
C GLN A 166 6.79 -3.55 8.39
N ILE A 167 5.48 -3.51 8.13
CA ILE A 167 4.90 -2.75 7.00
C ILE A 167 5.09 -1.25 7.19
N TYR A 168 4.92 -0.73 8.42
CA TYR A 168 5.25 0.66 8.76
C TYR A 168 6.68 1.02 8.34
N ARG A 169 7.67 0.17 8.69
CA ARG A 169 9.08 0.36 8.30
C ARG A 169 9.29 0.23 6.79
N ALA A 170 8.65 -0.75 6.15
CA ALA A 170 8.77 -1.01 4.72
C ALA A 170 8.17 0.11 3.85
N ALA A 171 7.09 0.75 4.31
CA ALA A 171 6.50 1.92 3.66
C ALA A 171 7.49 3.08 3.60
N GLY A 172 8.37 3.20 4.60
CA GLY A 172 9.53 4.11 4.57
C GLY A 172 9.13 5.56 4.28
N LEU A 173 8.00 6.00 4.84
CA LEU A 173 7.61 7.40 4.77
C LEU A 173 8.71 8.21 5.46
N GLU A 174 9.29 9.16 4.73
CA GLU A 174 10.21 10.12 5.32
C GLU A 174 9.43 10.89 6.39
N ALA A 175 9.96 10.93 7.61
CA ALA A 175 9.37 11.73 8.66
C ALA A 175 9.36 13.18 8.18
N GLN A 176 8.17 13.72 7.89
CA GLN A 176 8.01 15.16 7.78
C GLN A 176 8.19 15.68 9.20
N GLY A 177 9.42 16.17 9.45
CA GLY A 177 9.77 16.92 10.66
C GLY A 177 9.07 18.27 10.68
#